data_AF-A0A163EQH1-F1
#
_entry.id   AF-A0A163EQH1-F1
#
_cell.length_a   1.000
_cell.length_b   1.000
_cell.length_c   1.000
_cell.angle_alpha   90.00
_cell.angle_beta   90.00
_cell.angle_gamma   90.00
#
_symmetry.space_group_name_H-M   'P 1'
#
loop_
_entity.id
_entity.type
_entity.pdbx_description
1 polymer ?
#
loop_
_entity_poly.entity_id
_entity_poly.type
_entity_poly.pdbx_seq_one_letter_code
_entity_poly.pdbx_strand_id
1 'polypeptide(L)'
;MSGITISRPEVVNGHTDVICSTSIGHILAVRKTTLMQIDTLIRQLTEISAMTESIGGKTAPDWAIKQNFRCGCWLMEKPETAMKAITRNLDREIWRDLMQRSGMLSLMDAQARDTWYRSLEYDNFPEISAANILSTFEQLHQNKDEVFERGVINLFRGLSWNYKTNSPCKFGSKIIVNNLVRWDRWGFHFITGQQADRLADLERMLHLFSGKPIPDNRENITLRLDDHIQSVQGKENYEDEMFSIKYFKKGSVHITFRKPELVDRLNDIIARHYPEALASTVNKSRKA
;
A
#
# COMPACT_ATOMS: atom_id res chain seq x y z
N MET A 1 37.58 -13.76 -22.31
CA MET A 1 36.81 -13.47 -21.09
C MET A 1 36.03 -12.18 -21.32
N SER A 2 34.80 -12.30 -21.79
CA SER A 2 33.88 -11.18 -22.03
C SER A 2 32.76 -11.29 -21.01
N GLY A 3 32.84 -10.48 -19.95
CA GLY A 3 31.83 -10.40 -18.91
C GLY A 3 30.52 -9.88 -19.50
N ILE A 4 29.49 -10.72 -19.44
CA ILE A 4 28.12 -10.33 -19.77
C ILE A 4 27.65 -9.44 -18.62
N THR A 5 27.61 -8.13 -18.85
CA THR A 5 26.93 -7.20 -17.97
C THR A 5 25.44 -7.45 -18.12
N ILE A 6 24.84 -8.15 -17.15
CA ILE A 6 23.39 -8.29 -17.05
C ILE A 6 22.85 -6.92 -16.67
N SER A 7 22.27 -6.21 -17.64
CA SER A 7 21.60 -4.93 -17.41
C SER A 7 20.44 -5.14 -16.44
N ARG A 8 20.61 -4.57 -15.23
CA ARG A 8 19.57 -4.48 -14.20
C ARG A 8 18.36 -3.75 -14.81
N PRO A 9 17.14 -4.31 -14.74
CA PRO A 9 15.97 -3.60 -15.25
C PRO A 9 15.74 -2.38 -14.34
N GLU A 10 16.05 -1.20 -14.87
CA GLU A 10 15.69 0.07 -14.26
C GLU A 10 14.16 0.17 -14.23
N VAL A 11 13.57 -0.10 -13.06
CA VAL A 11 12.18 0.24 -12.76
C VAL A 11 12.13 1.76 -12.57
N VAL A 12 12.19 2.48 -13.70
CA VAL A 12 11.95 3.93 -13.75
C VAL A 12 10.50 4.11 -14.16
N ASN A 13 9.65 4.27 -13.15
CA ASN A 13 8.28 4.72 -13.28
C ASN A 13 8.25 6.21 -13.67
N GLY A 14 7.67 6.53 -14.82
CA GLY A 14 7.40 7.92 -15.27
C GLY A 14 6.36 8.69 -14.45
N HIS A 15 6.04 8.20 -13.24
CA HIS A 15 5.02 8.76 -12.34
C HIS A 15 5.50 8.90 -10.88
N THR A 16 6.81 8.89 -10.64
CA THR A 16 7.31 9.37 -9.34
C THR A 16 7.29 10.89 -9.38
N ASP A 17 6.37 11.52 -8.65
CA ASP A 17 6.54 12.93 -8.34
C ASP A 17 7.79 13.03 -7.47
N VAL A 18 8.90 13.46 -8.09
CA VAL A 18 10.15 13.69 -7.38
C VAL A 18 9.87 14.72 -6.29
N ILE A 19 10.07 14.33 -5.02
CA ILE A 19 9.91 15.25 -3.90
C ILE A 19 11.05 16.27 -3.99
N CYS A 20 10.75 17.46 -4.52
CA CYS A 20 11.72 18.53 -4.67
C CYS A 20 12.15 19.08 -3.29
N SER A 21 13.41 19.48 -3.16
CA SER A 21 13.93 20.14 -1.96
C SER A 21 13.18 21.43 -1.61
N THR A 22 12.71 22.16 -2.63
CA THR A 22 11.83 23.33 -2.48
C THR A 22 10.50 22.97 -1.83
N SER A 23 9.93 21.80 -2.13
CA SER A 23 8.72 21.29 -1.49
C SER A 23 8.96 20.93 -0.02
N ILE A 24 10.11 20.33 0.32
CA ILE A 24 10.47 20.01 1.71
C ILE A 24 10.61 21.30 2.52
N GLY A 25 11.33 22.30 2.01
CA GLY A 25 11.46 23.61 2.66
C GLY A 25 10.11 24.27 2.91
N HIS A 26 9.20 24.21 1.93
CA HIS A 26 7.83 24.72 2.07
C HIS A 26 7.04 23.98 3.17
N ILE A 27 7.06 22.64 3.18
CA ILE A 27 6.38 21.82 4.20
C ILE A 27 6.86 22.18 5.60
N LEU A 28 8.18 22.31 5.80
CA LEU A 28 8.76 22.65 7.10
C LEU A 28 8.37 24.06 7.56
N ALA A 29 8.36 25.03 6.64
CA ALA A 29 7.94 26.40 6.93
C ALA A 29 6.46 26.47 7.32
N VAL A 30 5.59 25.83 6.54
CA VAL A 30 4.14 25.77 6.81
C VAL A 30 3.88 25.06 8.12
N ARG A 31 4.48 23.88 8.36
CA ARG A 31 4.37 23.15 9.62
C ARG A 31 4.72 24.03 10.82
N LYS A 32 5.87 24.71 10.77
CA LYS A 32 6.33 25.59 11.86
C LYS A 32 5.34 26.71 12.15
N THR A 33 4.93 27.45 11.11
CA THR A 33 3.98 28.56 11.26
C THR A 33 2.64 28.09 11.78
N THR A 34 2.10 26.98 11.25
CA THR A 34 0.83 26.39 11.70
C THR A 34 0.87 26.01 13.17
N LEU A 35 1.92 25.32 13.63
CA LEU A 35 2.04 24.93 15.03
C LEU A 35 2.16 26.14 15.97
N MET A 36 2.87 27.20 15.56
CA MET A 36 2.94 28.45 16.34
C MET A 36 1.57 29.14 16.46
N GLN A 37 0.79 29.18 15.38
CA GLN A 37 -0.54 29.75 15.38
C GLN A 37 -1.50 28.94 16.26
N ILE A 38 -1.44 27.61 16.20
CA ILE A 38 -2.26 26.73 17.03
C ILE A 38 -1.91 26.89 18.52
N ASP A 39 -0.63 26.94 18.90
CA ASP A 39 -0.23 27.17 20.30
C ASP A 39 -0.77 28.51 20.82
N THR A 40 -0.68 29.56 20.00
CA THR A 40 -1.22 30.89 20.33
C THR A 40 -2.73 30.82 20.58
N LEU A 41 -3.47 30.15 19.68
CA LEU A 41 -4.93 30.00 19.81
C LEU A 41 -5.33 29.23 21.08
N ILE A 42 -4.63 28.13 21.40
CA ILE A 42 -4.93 27.33 22.59
C ILE A 42 -4.66 28.12 23.87
N ARG A 43 -3.57 28.91 23.92
CA ARG A 43 -3.27 29.79 25.05
C ARG A 43 -4.34 30.88 25.21
N GLN A 44 -4.71 31.54 24.12
CA GLN A 44 -5.79 32.55 24.14
C GLN A 44 -7.12 31.96 24.63
N LEU A 45 -7.47 30.75 24.18
CA LEU A 45 -8.68 30.07 24.64
C LEU A 45 -8.63 29.72 26.13
N THR A 46 -7.43 29.38 26.63
CA THR A 46 -7.18 29.12 28.06
C THR A 46 -7.37 30.39 28.89
N GLU A 47 -6.83 31.52 28.42
CA GLU A 47 -7.00 32.83 29.06
C GLU A 47 -8.47 33.28 29.09
N ILE A 48 -9.18 33.12 27.96
CA ILE A 48 -10.62 33.41 27.88
C ILE A 48 -11.39 32.57 28.90
N SER A 49 -11.07 31.28 28.99
CA SER A 49 -11.72 30.37 29.95
C SER A 49 -11.52 30.81 31.40
N ALA A 50 -10.31 31.28 31.76
CA ALA A 50 -10.04 31.79 33.09
C ALA A 50 -10.84 33.08 33.40
N MET A 51 -10.93 33.99 32.42
CA MET A 51 -11.74 35.21 32.54
C MET A 51 -13.23 34.90 32.72
N THR A 52 -13.80 34.01 31.90
CA THR A 52 -15.23 33.65 31.98
C THR A 52 -15.54 32.89 33.26
N GLU A 53 -14.66 31.99 33.70
CA GLU A 53 -14.81 31.27 34.96
C GLU A 53 -14.85 32.23 36.16
N SER A 54 -14.00 33.28 36.16
CA SER A 54 -13.96 34.28 37.23
C SER A 54 -15.28 35.05 37.45
N ILE A 55 -16.13 35.12 36.42
CA ILE A 55 -17.46 35.75 36.48
C ILE A 55 -18.61 34.72 36.53
N GLY A 56 -18.30 33.44 36.75
CA GLY A 56 -19.28 32.35 36.80
C GLY A 56 -19.75 31.85 35.42
N GLY A 57 -19.13 32.30 34.33
CA GLY A 57 -19.45 31.95 32.95
C GLY A 57 -18.93 30.60 32.46
N LYS A 58 -18.27 29.81 33.33
CA LYS A 58 -17.66 28.49 33.04
C LYS A 58 -16.52 28.54 32.01
N THR A 59 -16.05 27.39 31.52
CA THR A 59 -14.84 27.23 30.68
C THR A 59 -15.14 26.76 29.26
N ALA A 60 -14.14 26.79 28.37
CA ALA A 60 -14.29 26.38 26.97
C ALA A 60 -14.98 25.02 26.72
N PRO A 61 -14.63 23.94 27.43
CA PRO A 61 -15.35 22.67 27.33
C PRO A 61 -16.86 22.78 27.59
N ASP A 62 -17.29 23.66 28.51
CA ASP A 62 -18.70 23.75 28.93
C ASP A 62 -19.62 24.35 27.85
N TRP A 63 -19.10 25.26 27.02
CA TRP A 63 -19.88 25.95 26.00
C TRP A 63 -19.57 25.48 24.56
N ALA A 64 -18.38 24.90 24.31
CA ALA A 64 -18.00 24.45 22.97
C ALA A 64 -18.56 23.06 22.61
N ILE A 65 -18.90 22.23 23.60
CA ILE A 65 -19.34 20.85 23.38
C ILE A 65 -20.87 20.79 23.23
N LYS A 66 -21.34 20.31 22.08
CA LYS A 66 -22.76 20.03 21.87
C LYS A 66 -23.17 18.83 22.75
N GLN A 67 -24.28 18.95 23.49
CA GLN A 67 -24.69 18.00 24.56
C GLN A 67 -24.75 16.51 24.16
N ASN A 68 -24.81 16.17 22.87
CA ASN A 68 -24.86 14.79 22.35
C ASN A 68 -23.61 14.36 21.55
N PHE A 69 -22.55 15.17 21.50
CA PHE A 69 -21.33 14.88 20.74
C PHE A 69 -20.11 14.96 21.64
N ARG A 70 -19.88 13.92 22.45
CA ARG A 70 -18.67 13.79 23.27
C ARG A 70 -17.59 13.06 22.49
N CYS A 71 -16.93 13.76 21.58
CA CYS A 71 -15.59 13.36 21.18
C CYS A 71 -14.58 14.27 21.90
N GLY A 72 -13.47 13.69 22.35
CA GLY A 72 -12.39 14.48 22.95
C GLY A 72 -11.85 15.47 21.91
N CYS A 73 -11.66 16.73 22.31
CA CYS A 73 -11.11 17.78 21.45
C CYS A 73 -9.77 18.23 22.01
N TRP A 74 -8.68 17.98 21.28
CA TRP A 74 -7.33 18.38 21.71
C TRP A 74 -7.20 19.88 21.94
N LEU A 75 -7.98 20.72 21.25
CA LEU A 75 -7.97 22.18 21.45
C LEU A 75 -8.50 22.61 22.82
N MET A 76 -9.19 21.71 23.53
CA MET A 76 -9.77 21.96 24.85
C MET A 76 -8.91 21.37 25.99
N GLU A 77 -7.80 20.72 25.65
CA GLU A 77 -6.84 20.18 26.62
C GLU A 77 -5.83 21.26 27.06
N LYS A 78 -5.05 20.97 28.10
CA LYS A 78 -3.94 21.83 28.53
C LYS A 78 -2.98 22.10 27.35
N PRO A 79 -2.44 23.33 27.20
CA PRO A 79 -1.58 23.70 26.06
C PRO A 79 -0.48 22.68 25.76
N GLU A 80 0.21 22.18 26.78
CA GLU A 80 1.32 21.22 26.61
C GLU A 80 0.84 19.87 26.06
N THR A 81 -0.28 19.35 26.57
CA THR A 81 -0.88 18.09 26.12
C THR A 81 -1.45 18.23 24.71
N ALA A 82 -2.18 19.32 24.46
CA ALA A 82 -2.78 19.64 23.18
C ALA A 82 -1.72 19.75 22.08
N MET A 83 -0.68 20.56 22.30
CA MET A 83 0.38 20.78 21.33
C MET A 83 1.16 19.51 21.02
N LYS A 84 1.41 18.65 22.02
CA LYS A 84 2.05 17.36 21.81
C LYS A 84 1.21 16.44 20.91
N ALA A 85 -0.09 16.33 21.16
CA ALA A 85 -0.98 15.49 20.35
C ALA A 85 -1.16 16.03 18.93
N ILE A 86 -1.38 17.34 18.78
CA ILE A 86 -1.59 18.00 17.48
C ILE A 86 -0.32 17.89 16.62
N THR A 87 0.86 18.16 17.19
CA THR A 87 2.13 18.04 16.46
C THR A 87 2.32 16.62 15.93
N ARG A 88 2.04 15.60 16.75
CA ARG A 88 2.15 14.19 16.34
C ARG A 88 1.20 13.82 15.21
N ASN A 89 -0.06 14.23 15.30
CA ASN A 89 -1.05 13.95 14.27
C ASN A 89 -0.69 14.66 12.95
N LEU A 90 -0.21 15.91 13.03
CA LEU A 90 0.26 16.64 11.86
C LEU A 90 1.46 15.94 11.21
N ASP A 91 2.46 15.55 12.00
CA ASP A 91 3.66 14.87 11.51
C ASP A 91 3.34 13.52 10.86
N ARG A 92 2.40 12.77 11.44
CA ARG A 92 1.90 11.51 10.87
C ARG A 92 1.31 11.71 9.49
N GLU A 93 0.45 12.72 9.31
CA GLU A 93 -0.17 13.00 8.02
C GLU A 93 0.84 13.55 7.00
N ILE A 94 1.83 14.34 7.42
CA ILE A 94 2.93 14.77 6.55
C ILE A 94 3.71 13.55 6.03
N TRP A 95 4.06 12.59 6.89
CA TRP A 95 4.74 11.37 6.46
C TRP A 95 3.88 10.52 5.51
N ARG A 96 2.57 10.45 5.75
CA ARG A 96 1.63 9.75 4.87
C ARG A 96 1.60 10.39 3.48
N ASP A 97 1.48 11.71 3.40
CA ASP A 97 1.49 12.45 2.13
C ASP A 97 2.81 12.29 1.37
N LEU A 98 3.94 12.44 2.07
CA LEU A 98 5.27 12.26 1.49
C LEU A 98 5.43 10.86 0.89
N MET A 99 5.02 9.82 1.60
CA MET A 99 5.06 8.44 1.09
C MET A 99 4.16 8.23 -0.12
N GLN A 100 2.96 8.81 -0.14
CA GLN A 100 2.06 8.74 -1.26
C GLN A 100 2.66 9.41 -2.51
N ARG A 101 3.17 10.63 -2.37
CA ARG A 101 3.76 11.41 -3.47
C ARG A 101 5.05 10.78 -4.02
N SER A 102 5.82 10.14 -3.16
CA SER A 102 7.04 9.42 -3.58
C SER A 102 6.81 8.18 -4.44
N GLY A 103 5.56 7.73 -4.61
CA GLY A 103 5.25 6.46 -5.28
C GLY A 103 5.75 5.20 -4.55
N MET A 104 6.42 5.31 -3.40
CA MET A 104 7.02 4.17 -2.72
C MET A 104 5.98 3.12 -2.26
N LEU A 105 4.78 3.57 -1.89
CA LEU A 105 3.66 2.69 -1.53
C LEU A 105 3.22 1.76 -2.66
N SER A 106 3.50 2.14 -3.91
CA SER A 106 3.12 1.36 -5.09
C SER A 106 4.08 0.19 -5.36
N LEU A 107 5.33 0.31 -4.89
CA LEU A 107 6.35 -0.74 -4.94
C LEU A 107 6.18 -1.77 -3.83
N MET A 108 5.50 -1.40 -2.74
CA MET A 108 5.26 -2.25 -1.58
C MET A 108 4.13 -3.26 -1.82
N ASP A 109 4.29 -4.46 -1.29
CA ASP A 109 3.20 -5.42 -1.09
C ASP A 109 2.28 -4.99 0.07
N ALA A 110 1.14 -5.67 0.23
CA ALA A 110 0.16 -5.38 1.27
C ALA A 110 0.73 -5.49 2.70
N GLN A 111 1.64 -6.43 2.97
CA GLN A 111 2.28 -6.60 4.28
C GLN A 111 3.27 -5.46 4.58
N ALA A 112 4.07 -5.06 3.59
CA ALA A 112 4.97 -3.91 3.73
C ALA A 112 4.19 -2.61 3.97
N ARG A 113 3.07 -2.41 3.26
CA ARG A 113 2.16 -1.27 3.49
C ARG A 113 1.53 -1.30 4.88
N ASP A 114 1.01 -2.44 5.33
CA ASP A 114 0.41 -2.59 6.68
C ASP A 114 1.46 -2.28 7.75
N THR A 115 2.69 -2.77 7.59
CA THR A 115 3.80 -2.47 8.51
C THR A 115 4.07 -0.98 8.60
N TRP A 116 4.09 -0.28 7.46
CA TRP A 116 4.28 1.17 7.40
C TRP A 116 3.12 1.94 8.04
N TYR A 117 1.87 1.58 7.75
CA TYR A 117 0.73 2.24 8.37
C TYR A 117 0.70 2.04 9.89
N ARG A 118 1.04 0.85 10.37
CA ARG A 118 1.17 0.59 11.81
C ARG A 118 2.31 1.39 12.45
N SER A 119 3.45 1.56 11.77
CA SER A 119 4.51 2.42 12.32
C SER A 119 4.06 3.87 12.47
N LEU A 120 3.21 4.36 11.56
CA LEU A 120 2.57 5.67 11.69
C LEU A 120 1.57 5.74 12.86
N GLU A 121 0.76 4.70 13.05
CA GLU A 121 -0.23 4.63 14.15
C GLU A 121 0.41 4.57 15.53
N TYR A 122 1.50 3.82 15.68
CA TYR A 122 2.24 3.65 16.93
C TYR A 122 3.30 4.73 17.17
N ASP A 123 3.24 5.85 16.44
CA ASP A 123 4.16 6.99 16.55
C ASP A 123 5.65 6.60 16.38
N ASN A 124 5.91 5.53 15.64
CA ASN A 124 7.24 5.03 15.34
C ASN A 124 7.72 5.56 13.99
N PHE A 125 7.85 6.89 13.87
CA PHE A 125 8.36 7.56 12.69
C PHE A 125 9.37 8.66 13.05
N PRO A 126 10.32 8.99 12.15
CA PRO A 126 11.32 10.01 12.44
C PRO A 126 10.68 11.39 12.62
N GLU A 127 11.32 12.26 13.40
CA GLU A 127 10.92 13.66 13.51
C GLU A 127 10.90 14.32 12.11
N ILE A 128 9.90 15.18 11.86
CA ILE A 128 9.84 15.96 10.63
C ILE A 128 10.97 16.99 10.60
N SER A 129 12.03 16.66 9.87
CA SER A 129 13.16 17.54 9.55
C SER A 129 13.65 17.27 8.12
N ALA A 130 14.33 18.23 7.51
CA ALA A 130 14.87 18.04 6.16
C ALA A 130 15.83 16.84 6.11
N ALA A 131 16.71 16.70 7.11
CA ALA A 131 17.67 15.60 7.19
C ALA A 131 16.97 14.24 7.31
N ASN A 132 15.96 14.12 8.17
CA ASN A 132 15.23 12.86 8.35
C ASN A 132 14.42 12.50 7.11
N ILE A 133 13.72 13.46 6.50
CA ILE A 133 12.98 13.24 5.25
C ILE A 133 13.93 12.74 4.16
N LEU A 134 15.05 13.44 3.94
CA LEU A 134 16.05 13.05 2.93
C LEU A 134 16.62 11.66 3.22
N SER A 135 17.05 11.40 4.46
CA SER A 135 17.60 10.11 4.85
C SER A 135 16.60 8.96 4.69
N THR A 136 15.33 9.16 5.04
CA THR A 136 14.29 8.15 4.87
C THR A 136 14.05 7.85 3.39
N PHE A 137 13.90 8.87 2.55
CA PHE A 137 13.66 8.65 1.12
C PHE A 137 14.90 8.12 0.39
N GLU A 138 16.10 8.47 0.83
CA GLU A 138 17.34 7.88 0.32
C GLU A 138 17.39 6.37 0.62
N GLN A 139 17.11 5.97 1.87
CA GLN A 139 17.05 4.54 2.24
C GLN A 139 15.95 3.80 1.47
N LEU A 140 14.76 4.38 1.36
CA LEU A 140 13.66 3.79 0.60
C LEU A 140 14.04 3.63 -0.88
N HIS A 141 14.73 4.62 -1.47
CA HIS A 141 15.19 4.54 -2.86
C HIS A 141 16.27 3.47 -3.04
N GLN A 142 17.25 3.38 -2.13
CA GLN A 142 18.30 2.37 -2.18
C GLN A 142 17.72 0.94 -2.09
N ASN A 143 16.68 0.77 -1.26
CA ASN A 143 16.05 -0.53 -1.02
C ASN A 143 14.84 -0.82 -1.91
N LYS A 144 14.49 0.08 -2.86
CA LYS A 144 13.24 0.00 -3.62
C LYS A 144 13.09 -1.32 -4.40
N ASP A 145 14.17 -1.79 -4.99
CA ASP A 145 14.19 -3.03 -5.78
C ASP A 145 14.01 -4.24 -4.86
N GLU A 146 14.65 -4.26 -3.69
CA GLU A 146 14.51 -5.32 -2.70
C GLU A 146 13.07 -5.37 -2.14
N VAL A 147 12.49 -4.21 -1.82
CA VAL A 147 11.11 -4.09 -1.35
C VAL A 147 10.14 -4.65 -2.39
N PHE A 148 10.35 -4.30 -3.66
CA PHE A 148 9.54 -4.81 -4.77
C PHE A 148 9.70 -6.32 -4.95
N GLU A 149 10.93 -6.83 -4.97
CA GLU A 149 11.22 -8.27 -5.14
C GLU A 149 10.66 -9.09 -3.99
N ARG A 150 10.80 -8.62 -2.75
CA ARG A 150 10.18 -9.27 -1.58
C ARG A 150 8.68 -9.38 -1.73
N GLY A 151 8.02 -8.37 -2.32
CA GLY A 151 6.60 -8.43 -2.66
C GLY A 151 6.26 -9.57 -3.60
N VAL A 152 7.03 -9.75 -4.67
CA VAL A 152 6.86 -10.86 -5.62
C VAL A 152 7.05 -12.21 -4.91
N ILE A 153 8.04 -12.31 -4.03
CA ILE A 153 8.33 -13.53 -3.26
C ILE A 153 7.21 -13.84 -2.26
N ASN A 154 6.68 -12.83 -1.57
CA ASN A 154 5.56 -12.97 -0.64
C ASN A 154 4.29 -13.44 -1.36
N LEU A 155 4.03 -12.89 -2.55
CA LEU A 155 2.92 -13.32 -3.40
C LEU A 155 3.07 -14.78 -3.82
N PHE A 156 4.27 -15.15 -4.29
CA PHE A 156 4.58 -16.52 -4.69
C PHE A 156 4.40 -17.53 -3.56
N ARG A 157 4.96 -17.24 -2.37
CA ARG A 157 4.81 -18.06 -1.16
C ARG A 157 3.36 -18.13 -0.68
N GLY A 158 2.56 -17.12 -0.99
CA GLY A 158 1.15 -17.05 -0.64
C GLY A 158 0.26 -18.02 -1.43
N LEU A 159 0.74 -18.56 -2.56
CA LEU A 159 -0.03 -19.49 -3.38
C LEU A 159 -0.17 -20.87 -2.72
N SER A 160 -1.34 -21.49 -2.87
CA SER A 160 -1.51 -22.89 -2.47
C SER A 160 -0.84 -23.82 -3.47
N TRP A 161 0.08 -24.67 -3.01
CA TRP A 161 0.79 -25.64 -3.86
C TRP A 161 0.05 -26.97 -4.05
N ASN A 162 -1.19 -27.08 -3.56
CA ASN A 162 -2.04 -28.26 -3.77
C ASN A 162 -2.52 -28.41 -5.22
N TYR A 163 -2.26 -27.41 -6.07
CA TYR A 163 -2.65 -27.39 -7.47
C TYR A 163 -1.45 -27.62 -8.39
N LYS A 164 -1.59 -28.50 -9.38
CA LYS A 164 -0.53 -28.79 -10.37
C LYS A 164 -0.02 -27.55 -11.10
N THR A 165 -0.87 -26.54 -11.30
CA THR A 165 -0.52 -25.28 -11.97
C THR A 165 0.23 -24.30 -11.07
N ASN A 166 0.04 -24.38 -9.75
CA ASN A 166 0.75 -23.57 -8.78
C ASN A 166 2.05 -24.29 -8.41
N SER A 167 3.06 -24.18 -9.27
CA SER A 167 4.35 -24.82 -9.04
C SER A 167 5.06 -24.20 -7.83
N PRO A 168 5.67 -25.01 -6.94
CA PRO A 168 6.46 -24.50 -5.82
C PRO A 168 7.80 -23.88 -6.26
N CYS A 169 8.13 -23.93 -7.56
CA CYS A 169 9.39 -23.43 -8.10
C CYS A 169 9.23 -22.20 -9.01
N LYS A 170 8.04 -21.93 -9.54
CA LYS A 170 7.79 -20.82 -10.47
C LYS A 170 6.31 -20.47 -10.63
N PHE A 171 6.01 -19.28 -11.11
CA PHE A 171 4.70 -18.98 -11.69
C PHE A 171 4.52 -19.75 -13.01
N GLY A 172 3.41 -20.46 -13.12
CA GLY A 172 2.93 -20.99 -14.40
C GLY A 172 2.16 -19.94 -15.19
N SER A 173 1.69 -20.30 -16.39
CA SER A 173 0.77 -19.47 -17.18
C SER A 173 -0.59 -19.24 -16.51
N LYS A 174 -0.88 -19.98 -15.44
CA LYS A 174 -2.11 -19.92 -14.67
C LYS A 174 -1.84 -20.18 -13.20
N ILE A 175 -2.46 -19.38 -12.33
CA ILE A 175 -2.52 -19.62 -10.89
C ILE A 175 -3.95 -19.88 -10.44
N ILE A 176 -4.08 -20.61 -9.33
CA ILE A 176 -5.35 -20.88 -8.69
C ILE A 176 -5.31 -20.33 -7.27
N VAL A 177 -6.28 -19.47 -6.95
CA VAL A 177 -6.43 -18.86 -5.63
C VAL A 177 -7.77 -19.29 -5.04
N ASN A 178 -7.77 -19.74 -3.79
CA ASN A 178 -8.98 -20.13 -3.07
C ASN A 178 -9.54 -18.94 -2.29
N ASN A 179 -10.84 -18.97 -2.00
CA ASN A 179 -11.52 -18.01 -1.13
C ASN A 179 -11.46 -16.56 -1.64
N LEU A 180 -11.45 -16.38 -2.97
CA LEU A 180 -11.61 -15.05 -3.60
C LEU A 180 -13.08 -14.74 -3.93
N VAL A 181 -13.91 -15.77 -4.07
CA VAL A 181 -15.35 -15.62 -4.24
C VAL A 181 -16.08 -16.59 -3.31
N ARG A 182 -17.34 -16.28 -3.00
CA ARG A 182 -18.30 -17.22 -2.40
C ARG A 182 -19.53 -17.34 -3.32
N TRP A 183 -20.22 -18.47 -3.22
CA TRP A 183 -21.49 -18.70 -3.90
C TRP A 183 -22.57 -18.97 -2.87
N ASP A 184 -23.68 -18.24 -2.96
CA ASP A 184 -24.89 -18.49 -2.18
C ASP A 184 -26.15 -18.39 -3.05
N ARG A 185 -27.34 -18.36 -2.41
CA ARG A 185 -28.63 -18.27 -3.11
C ARG A 185 -28.81 -16.99 -3.95
N TRP A 186 -28.00 -15.96 -3.69
CA TRP A 186 -28.01 -14.68 -4.39
C TRP A 186 -26.93 -14.58 -5.47
N GLY A 187 -26.17 -15.66 -5.70
CA GLY A 187 -25.16 -15.74 -6.75
C GLY A 187 -23.73 -15.71 -6.20
N PHE A 188 -22.80 -15.26 -7.06
CA PHE A 188 -21.40 -15.06 -6.68
C PHE A 188 -21.24 -13.75 -5.92
N HIS A 189 -20.35 -13.74 -4.93
CA HIS A 189 -19.90 -12.53 -4.24
C HIS A 189 -18.39 -12.54 -4.15
N PHE A 190 -17.75 -11.41 -4.43
CA PHE A 190 -16.33 -11.24 -4.21
C PHE A 190 -16.01 -11.21 -2.70
N ILE A 191 -14.86 -11.77 -2.30
CA ILE A 191 -14.41 -11.76 -0.91
C ILE A 191 -13.25 -10.78 -0.78
N THR A 192 -13.42 -9.76 0.05
CA THR A 192 -12.35 -8.83 0.42
C THR A 192 -11.44 -9.45 1.50
N GLY A 193 -10.18 -9.01 1.54
CA GLY A 193 -9.16 -9.47 2.48
C GLY A 193 -7.87 -9.93 1.81
N GLN A 194 -7.06 -10.72 2.52
CA GLN A 194 -5.67 -11.01 2.13
C GLN A 194 -5.52 -11.58 0.70
N GLN A 195 -6.44 -12.41 0.22
CA GLN A 195 -6.35 -12.95 -1.14
C GLN A 195 -6.69 -11.89 -2.20
N ALA A 196 -7.63 -10.99 -1.92
CA ALA A 196 -7.93 -9.85 -2.77
C ALA A 196 -6.74 -8.88 -2.82
N ASP A 197 -6.12 -8.61 -1.67
CA ASP A 197 -4.92 -7.78 -1.58
C ASP A 197 -3.77 -8.36 -2.42
N ARG A 198 -3.57 -9.68 -2.38
CA ARG A 198 -2.59 -10.37 -3.23
C ARG A 198 -2.92 -10.27 -4.72
N LEU A 199 -4.19 -10.32 -5.10
CA LEU A 199 -4.60 -10.14 -6.49
C LEU A 199 -4.33 -8.70 -6.96
N ALA A 200 -4.63 -7.70 -6.12
CA ALA A 200 -4.29 -6.31 -6.41
C ALA A 200 -2.76 -6.11 -6.49
N ASP A 201 -1.99 -6.71 -5.58
CA ASP A 201 -0.52 -6.66 -5.59
C ASP A 201 0.05 -7.28 -6.88
N LEU A 202 -0.50 -8.42 -7.33
CA LEU A 202 -0.11 -9.07 -8.59
C LEU A 202 -0.31 -8.12 -9.77
N GLU A 203 -1.48 -7.49 -9.87
CA GLU A 203 -1.79 -6.55 -10.92
C GLU A 203 -0.79 -5.38 -10.93
N ARG A 204 -0.53 -4.76 -9.77
CA ARG A 204 0.41 -3.63 -9.69
C ARG A 204 1.82 -4.03 -10.11
N MET A 205 2.30 -5.21 -9.70
CA MET A 205 3.62 -5.72 -10.10
C MET A 205 3.72 -5.94 -11.61
N LEU A 206 2.68 -6.49 -12.24
CA LEU A 206 2.63 -6.65 -13.69
C LEU A 206 2.61 -5.29 -14.42
N HIS A 207 1.87 -4.31 -13.90
CA HIS A 207 1.86 -2.95 -14.45
C HIS A 207 3.25 -2.31 -14.39
N LEU A 208 3.92 -2.41 -13.23
CA LEU A 208 5.29 -1.95 -13.04
C LEU A 208 6.26 -2.56 -14.06
N PHE A 209 6.19 -3.87 -14.29
CA PHE A 209 6.99 -4.50 -15.34
C PHE A 209 6.64 -4.02 -16.75
N SER A 210 5.37 -3.79 -17.04
CA SER A 210 4.95 -3.29 -18.35
C SER A 210 5.25 -1.81 -18.58
N GLY A 211 5.76 -1.08 -17.58
CA GLY A 211 5.95 0.37 -17.63
C GLY A 211 4.65 1.17 -17.70
N LYS A 212 3.52 0.55 -17.39
CA LYS A 212 2.20 1.18 -17.40
C LYS A 212 1.92 1.90 -16.09
N PRO A 213 1.05 2.94 -16.10
CA PRO A 213 0.56 3.53 -14.86
C PRO A 213 -0.10 2.45 -14.01
N ILE A 214 0.18 2.49 -12.71
CA ILE A 214 -0.45 1.59 -11.75
C ILE A 214 -1.91 2.03 -11.61
N PRO A 215 -2.89 1.10 -11.68
CA PRO A 215 -4.29 1.45 -11.50
C PRO A 215 -4.50 2.13 -10.14
N ASP A 216 -5.26 3.23 -10.12
CA ASP A 216 -5.71 3.84 -8.87
C ASP A 216 -6.47 2.78 -8.05
N ASN A 217 -6.51 2.93 -6.73
CA ASN A 217 -7.26 2.06 -5.83
C ASN A 217 -8.75 1.97 -6.23
N ARG A 218 -9.26 2.94 -6.98
CA ARG A 218 -10.63 2.99 -7.52
C ARG A 218 -10.85 2.15 -8.79
N GLU A 219 -9.78 1.76 -9.47
CA GLU A 219 -9.85 1.04 -10.74
C GLU A 219 -9.09 -0.27 -10.71
N ASN A 220 -8.60 -0.73 -9.56
CA ASN A 220 -7.84 -1.98 -9.47
C ASN A 220 -8.69 -3.22 -9.83
N ILE A 221 -8.01 -4.33 -10.12
CA ILE A 221 -8.61 -5.61 -10.52
C ILE A 221 -9.68 -6.10 -9.53
N THR A 222 -9.54 -5.85 -8.23
CA THR A 222 -10.49 -6.34 -7.23
C THR A 222 -11.84 -5.64 -7.36
N LEU A 223 -11.84 -4.33 -7.62
CA LEU A 223 -13.07 -3.57 -7.86
C LEU A 223 -13.68 -3.92 -9.21
N ARG A 224 -12.86 -4.04 -10.27
CA ARG A 224 -13.37 -4.43 -11.60
C ARG A 224 -13.97 -5.84 -11.58
N LEU A 225 -13.37 -6.77 -10.84
CA LEU A 225 -13.89 -8.12 -10.71
C LEU A 225 -15.14 -8.18 -9.83
N ASP A 226 -15.21 -7.43 -8.73
CA ASP A 226 -16.42 -7.34 -7.90
C ASP A 226 -17.60 -6.74 -8.68
N ASP A 227 -17.38 -5.62 -9.39
CA ASP A 227 -18.39 -5.01 -10.26
C ASP A 227 -18.86 -5.96 -11.37
N HIS A 228 -17.94 -6.72 -11.98
CA HIS A 228 -18.30 -7.76 -12.95
C HIS A 228 -19.17 -8.86 -12.34
N ILE A 229 -18.82 -9.35 -11.14
CA ILE A 229 -19.56 -10.40 -10.44
C ILE A 229 -20.97 -9.93 -10.10
N GLN A 230 -21.13 -8.66 -9.71
CA GLN A 230 -22.42 -8.06 -9.37
C GLN A 230 -23.28 -7.80 -10.62
N SER A 231 -22.68 -7.33 -11.70
CA SER A 231 -23.40 -6.93 -12.92
C SER A 231 -23.82 -8.10 -13.80
N VAL A 232 -23.07 -9.21 -13.80
CA VAL A 232 -23.33 -10.34 -14.69
C VAL A 232 -23.57 -11.63 -13.92
N GLN A 233 -24.71 -11.67 -13.20
CA GLN A 233 -25.15 -12.88 -12.51
C GLN A 233 -25.26 -14.06 -13.49
N GLY A 234 -24.44 -15.09 -13.28
CA GLY A 234 -24.44 -16.33 -14.07
C GLY A 234 -23.36 -16.45 -15.15
N LYS A 235 -22.57 -15.39 -15.42
CA LYS A 235 -21.29 -15.58 -16.14
C LYS A 235 -20.20 -15.90 -15.11
N GLU A 236 -19.29 -16.80 -15.49
CA GLU A 236 -18.21 -17.31 -14.63
C GLU A 236 -16.82 -16.85 -15.11
N ASN A 237 -16.75 -16.00 -16.15
CA ASN A 237 -15.52 -15.59 -16.79
C ASN A 237 -15.42 -14.07 -16.91
N TYR A 238 -14.32 -13.52 -16.40
CA TYR A 238 -13.91 -12.13 -16.53
C TYR A 238 -12.62 -12.07 -17.35
N GLU A 239 -12.49 -11.09 -18.24
CA GLU A 239 -11.25 -10.87 -18.99
C GLU A 239 -10.92 -9.38 -19.05
N ASP A 240 -9.65 -9.06 -18.85
CA ASP A 240 -9.09 -7.73 -19.10
C ASP A 240 -7.75 -7.85 -19.84
N GLU A 241 -6.97 -6.77 -19.89
CA GLU A 241 -5.67 -6.79 -20.56
C GLU A 241 -4.66 -7.77 -19.95
N MET A 242 -4.64 -7.96 -18.63
CA MET A 242 -3.61 -8.73 -17.91
C MET A 242 -4.05 -10.17 -17.64
N PHE A 243 -5.35 -10.39 -17.43
CA PHE A 243 -5.88 -11.63 -16.89
C PHE A 243 -7.09 -12.15 -17.68
N SER A 244 -7.19 -13.47 -17.78
CA SER A 244 -8.45 -14.19 -18.01
C SER A 244 -8.76 -14.98 -16.75
N ILE A 245 -9.87 -14.61 -16.09
CA ILE A 245 -10.26 -15.07 -14.77
C ILE A 245 -11.52 -15.92 -14.88
N LYS A 246 -11.45 -17.15 -14.37
CA LYS A 246 -12.61 -18.01 -14.20
C LYS A 246 -12.85 -18.32 -12.73
N TYR A 247 -14.07 -18.10 -12.24
CA TYR A 247 -14.43 -18.35 -10.84
C TYR A 247 -15.47 -19.46 -10.70
N PHE A 248 -15.40 -20.20 -9.58
CA PHE A 248 -16.16 -21.44 -9.39
C PHE A 248 -16.90 -21.43 -8.06
N LYS A 249 -18.04 -22.14 -7.99
CA LYS A 249 -18.91 -22.21 -6.79
C LYS A 249 -18.21 -22.69 -5.52
N LYS A 250 -17.12 -23.46 -5.64
CA LYS A 250 -16.27 -23.88 -4.51
C LYS A 250 -15.38 -22.76 -3.93
N GLY A 251 -15.48 -21.55 -4.47
CA GLY A 251 -14.72 -20.37 -4.04
C GLY A 251 -13.33 -20.22 -4.65
N SER A 252 -12.93 -21.12 -5.56
CA SER A 252 -11.66 -21.02 -6.28
C SER A 252 -11.78 -20.10 -7.49
N VAL A 253 -10.70 -19.38 -7.77
CA VAL A 253 -10.55 -18.51 -8.92
C VAL A 253 -9.28 -18.91 -9.67
N HIS A 254 -9.44 -19.18 -10.96
CA HIS A 254 -8.36 -19.52 -11.89
C HIS A 254 -7.99 -18.27 -12.65
N ILE A 255 -6.76 -17.79 -12.46
CA ILE A 255 -6.25 -16.56 -13.06
C ILE A 255 -5.21 -16.99 -14.10
N THR A 256 -5.51 -16.76 -15.37
CA THR A 256 -4.60 -17.02 -16.49
C THR A 256 -3.93 -15.72 -16.89
N PHE A 257 -2.61 -15.70 -16.96
CA PHE A 257 -1.86 -14.53 -17.41
C PHE A 257 -1.97 -14.41 -18.93
N ARG A 258 -2.32 -13.22 -19.43
CA ARG A 258 -2.41 -12.94 -20.87
C ARG A 258 -1.10 -12.45 -21.48
N LYS A 259 -0.14 -12.09 -20.64
CA LYS A 259 1.19 -11.56 -21.00
C LYS A 259 2.30 -12.46 -20.46
N PRO A 260 2.67 -13.54 -21.18
CA PRO A 260 3.68 -14.50 -20.73
C PRO A 260 5.03 -13.84 -20.38
N GLU A 261 5.41 -12.80 -21.11
CA GLU A 261 6.65 -12.05 -20.91
C GLU A 261 6.74 -11.38 -19.53
N LEU A 262 5.61 -11.03 -18.91
CA LEU A 262 5.58 -10.50 -17.55
C LEU A 262 5.69 -11.60 -16.50
N VAL A 263 5.21 -12.81 -16.82
CA VAL A 263 5.38 -14.00 -15.98
C VAL A 263 6.86 -14.41 -15.95
N ASP A 264 7.56 -14.31 -17.08
CA ASP A 264 8.99 -14.55 -17.14
C ASP A 264 9.76 -13.60 -16.21
N ARG A 265 9.40 -12.31 -16.19
CA ARG A 265 10.00 -11.33 -15.25
C ARG A 265 9.73 -11.63 -13.79
N LEU A 266 8.53 -12.12 -13.44
CA LEU A 266 8.25 -12.61 -12.08
C LEU A 266 9.15 -13.81 -11.73
N ASN A 267 9.33 -14.73 -12.68
CA ASN A 267 10.17 -15.90 -12.51
C ASN A 267 11.66 -15.57 -12.43
N ASP A 268 12.14 -14.52 -13.11
CA ASP A 268 13.51 -14.02 -12.98
C ASP A 268 13.82 -13.55 -11.56
N ILE A 269 12.84 -12.97 -10.86
CA ILE A 269 12.97 -12.64 -9.43
C ILE A 269 13.06 -13.91 -8.60
N ILE A 270 12.15 -14.88 -8.81
CA ILE A 270 12.19 -16.16 -8.09
C ILE A 270 13.55 -16.84 -8.30
N ALA A 271 14.08 -16.84 -9.52
CA ALA A 271 15.38 -17.41 -9.88
C ALA A 271 16.52 -16.83 -9.04
N ARG A 272 16.53 -15.50 -8.88
CA ARG A 272 17.58 -14.79 -8.15
C ARG A 272 17.53 -15.06 -6.65
N HIS A 273 16.32 -15.21 -6.09
CA HIS A 273 16.12 -15.51 -4.66
C HIS A 273 16.26 -17.01 -4.34
N TYR A 274 15.97 -17.90 -5.30
CA TYR A 274 16.10 -19.35 -5.16
C TYR A 274 16.79 -19.97 -6.38
N PRO A 275 18.13 -19.86 -6.48
CA PRO A 275 18.89 -20.33 -7.65
C PRO A 275 18.68 -21.82 -7.96
N GLU A 276 18.46 -22.65 -6.94
CA GLU A 276 18.26 -24.09 -7.07
C GLU A 276 16.84 -24.46 -7.55
N ALA A 277 15.85 -23.57 -7.42
CA ALA A 277 14.45 -23.86 -7.74
C ALA A 277 14.24 -24.09 -9.25
N LEU A 278 14.93 -23.32 -10.11
CA LEU A 278 14.79 -23.41 -11.57
C LEU A 278 15.76 -24.40 -12.24
N ALA A 279 16.81 -24.84 -11.53
CA ALA A 279 17.76 -25.84 -12.04
C ALA A 279 17.10 -27.22 -12.29
N SER A 280 15.96 -27.51 -11.65
CA SER A 280 15.24 -28.78 -11.77
C SER A 280 14.47 -28.95 -13.09
N THR A 281 14.26 -27.87 -13.88
CA THR A 281 13.51 -27.94 -15.14
C THR A 281 14.37 -28.24 -16.38
N VAL A 282 15.66 -27.92 -16.37
CA VAL A 282 16.57 -28.21 -17.53
C VAL A 282 17.00 -29.68 -17.56
N ASN A 283 17.05 -30.35 -16.40
CA ASN A 283 17.50 -31.75 -16.31
C ASN A 283 16.39 -32.78 -16.56
N LYS A 284 15.11 -32.39 -16.68
CA LYS A 284 14.01 -33.31 -17.01
C LYS A 284 13.68 -33.42 -18.49
N SER A 285 14.15 -32.49 -19.33
CA SER A 285 13.96 -32.52 -20.79
C SER A 285 15.09 -33.22 -21.55
N ARG A 286 16.12 -33.73 -20.87
CA ARG A 286 17.22 -34.53 -21.46
C ARG A 286 17.12 -36.04 -21.19
N LYS A 287 16.02 -36.50 -20.59
CA LYS A 287 15.73 -37.93 -20.41
C LYS A 287 14.24 -38.18 -20.65
N ALA A 288 13.83 -38.12 -21.92
CA ALA A 288 12.68 -38.83 -22.49
C ALA A 288 12.87 -38.85 -24.00
#